data_AF-M7XCJ3-F1
#
_entry.id   AF-M7XCJ3-F1
#
_cell.length_a   1.000
_cell.length_b   1.000
_cell.length_c   1.000
_cell.angle_alpha   90.00
_cell.angle_beta   90.00
_cell.angle_gamma   90.00
#
_symmetry.space_group_name_H-M   'P 1'
#
loop_
_entity.id
_entity.type
_entity.pdbx_description
1 polymer ?
#
loop_
_entity_poly.entity_id
_entity_poly.type
_entity_poly.pdbx_seq_one_letter_code
_entity_poly.pdbx_strand_id
1 'polypeptide(L)'
;MEKKCKPSLGQFFKGKLLLTDEEKLTIVNAFLSGKESKTAVYFRYTGYVQEHGKISKWMNQFGISEDSRKSAKFDLMAKSKKKIDSEDVDFEKLQLQKRISELEKQVQVAEMKAIAFSTMVDIAEKEFNIPIRKKFNTKP
;
A
#
# COMPACT_ATOMS: atom_id res chain seq x y z
N MET A 1 11.06 20.29 32.90
CA MET A 1 12.03 19.85 31.87
C MET A 1 13.33 20.59 32.13
N GLU A 2 14.30 19.96 32.78
CA GLU A 2 15.60 20.57 33.01
C GLU A 2 16.38 20.64 31.70
N LYS A 3 16.86 21.85 31.37
CA LYS A 3 17.74 22.10 30.21
C LYS A 3 19.18 21.96 30.68
N LYS A 4 19.98 21.09 30.07
CA LYS A 4 21.40 20.98 30.40
C LYS A 4 22.32 21.66 29.38
N CYS A 5 21.86 21.84 28.14
CA CYS A 5 22.58 22.55 27.08
C CYS A 5 21.66 23.42 26.22
N LYS A 6 22.24 24.36 25.45
CA LYS A 6 21.50 25.17 24.47
C LYS A 6 21.09 24.27 23.28
N PRO A 7 19.83 24.30 22.82
CA PRO A 7 19.42 23.56 21.64
C PRO A 7 20.11 24.11 20.38
N SER A 8 20.52 23.22 19.48
CA SER A 8 21.04 23.59 18.17
C SER A 8 19.93 23.73 17.11
N LEU A 9 18.76 23.13 17.37
CA LEU A 9 17.59 23.15 16.46
C LEU A 9 16.34 23.64 17.19
N GLY A 10 15.46 24.33 16.47
CA GLY A 10 14.18 24.83 16.94
C GLY A 10 14.19 26.26 17.48
N GLN A 11 13.02 26.88 17.46
CA GLN A 11 12.77 28.21 18.01
C GLN A 11 12.03 28.12 19.35
N PHE A 12 12.41 28.97 20.30
CA PHE A 12 11.66 29.08 21.55
C PHE A 12 10.45 29.98 21.34
N PHE A 13 9.27 29.43 21.56
CA PHE A 13 8.02 30.19 21.57
C PHE A 13 7.26 29.90 22.85
N LYS A 14 6.95 30.95 23.62
CA LYS A 14 6.20 30.86 24.88
C LYS A 14 6.74 29.78 25.84
N GLY A 15 8.07 29.72 25.99
CA GLY A 15 8.75 28.77 26.89
C GLY A 15 8.82 27.32 26.40
N LYS A 16 8.34 27.02 25.19
CA LYS A 16 8.40 25.69 24.56
C LYS A 16 9.34 25.73 23.36
N LEU A 17 10.10 24.64 23.17
CA LEU A 17 10.90 24.45 21.96
C LEU A 17 9.95 23.97 20.85
N LEU A 18 9.73 24.82 19.85
CA LEU A 18 9.02 24.46 18.63
C LEU A 18 10.05 24.02 17.59
N LEU A 19 9.86 22.82 17.07
CA LEU A 19 10.63 22.30 15.94
C LEU A 19 9.72 22.30 14.72
N THR A 20 10.26 22.74 13.58
CA THR A 20 9.63 22.55 12.28
C THR A 20 9.66 21.07 11.89
N ASP A 21 8.86 20.68 10.90
CA ASP A 21 8.84 19.29 10.46
C ASP A 21 10.17 18.85 9.83
N GLU A 22 10.89 19.77 9.18
CA GLU A 22 12.25 19.55 8.68
C GLU A 22 13.25 19.28 9.81
N GLU A 23 13.19 20.05 10.89
CA GLU A 23 14.04 19.84 12.07
C GLU A 23 13.72 18.52 12.79
N LYS A 24 12.45 18.10 12.79
CA LYS A 24 12.08 16.78 13.33
C LYS A 24 12.63 15.66 12.45
N LEU A 25 12.56 15.82 11.13
CA LEU A 25 13.09 14.84 10.17
C LEU A 25 14.60 14.71 10.27
N THR A 26 15.35 15.79 10.45
CA THR A 26 16.81 15.72 10.64
C THR A 26 17.19 14.92 11.89
N ILE A 27 16.47 15.12 13.00
CA ILE A 27 16.67 14.35 14.24
C ILE A 27 16.32 12.86 14.05
N VAL A 28 15.22 12.57 13.36
CA VAL A 28 14.81 11.19 13.05
C VAL A 28 15.85 10.50 12.15
N ASN A 29 16.32 11.17 11.10
CA ASN A 29 17.33 10.63 10.19
C ASN A 29 18.68 10.42 10.88
N ALA A 30 19.07 11.31 11.79
CA ALA A 30 20.26 11.12 12.62
C ALA A 30 20.14 9.88 13.52
N PHE A 31 18.94 9.61 14.06
CA PHE A 31 18.68 8.38 14.81
C PHE A 31 18.76 7.13 13.93
N LEU A 32 18.22 7.16 12.71
CA LEU A 32 18.26 6.03 11.79
C LEU A 32 19.67 5.73 11.25
N SER A 33 20.47 6.78 11.06
CA SER A 33 21.86 6.66 10.61
C SER A 33 22.81 6.24 11.74
N GLY A 34 22.50 6.61 12.98
CA GLY A 34 23.29 6.30 14.16
C GLY A 34 22.91 4.97 14.84
N LYS A 35 23.80 4.50 15.73
CA LYS A 35 23.51 3.41 16.70
C LYS A 35 23.20 3.95 18.10
N GLU A 36 22.89 5.24 18.19
CA GLU A 36 22.68 5.94 19.45
C GLU A 36 21.23 5.76 19.94
N SER A 37 21.04 5.87 21.26
CA SER A 37 19.69 5.83 21.82
C SER A 37 18.90 7.07 21.41
N LYS A 38 17.57 6.94 21.26
CA LYS A 38 16.67 8.05 20.91
C LYS A 38 16.86 9.26 21.85
N THR A 39 17.10 8.99 23.13
CA THR A 39 17.39 10.02 24.14
C THR A 39 18.70 10.76 23.89
N ALA A 40 19.77 10.06 23.51
CA ALA A 40 21.06 10.67 23.20
C ALA A 40 20.98 11.56 21.96
N VAL A 41 20.34 11.07 20.89
CA VAL A 41 20.13 11.86 19.66
C VAL A 41 19.28 13.09 19.95
N TYR A 42 18.19 12.94 20.69
CA TYR A 42 17.34 14.07 21.09
C TYR A 42 18.10 15.11 21.91
N PHE A 43 18.91 14.66 22.86
CA PHE A 43 19.72 15.52 23.71
C PHE A 43 20.74 16.33 22.90
N ARG A 44 21.40 15.70 21.92
CA ARG A 44 22.40 16.36 21.06
C ARG A 44 21.82 17.57 20.32
N TYR A 45 20.60 17.46 19.80
CA TYR A 45 19.98 18.52 19.01
C TYR A 45 19.17 19.52 19.85
N THR A 46 18.54 19.07 20.94
CA THR A 46 17.60 19.90 21.70
C THR A 46 18.08 20.30 23.10
N GLY A 47 19.16 19.68 23.61
CA GLY A 47 19.69 19.94 24.95
C GLY A 47 18.81 19.45 26.11
N TYR A 48 17.73 18.73 25.80
CA TYR A 48 16.80 18.16 26.77
C TYR A 48 17.10 16.69 27.05
N VAL A 49 17.12 16.33 28.34
CA VAL A 49 17.46 14.96 28.80
C VAL A 49 16.32 13.97 28.56
N GLN A 50 15.07 14.43 28.46
CA GLN A 50 13.91 13.57 28.28
C GLN A 50 13.18 13.87 26.96
N GLU A 51 13.21 12.87 26.08
CA GLU A 51 12.54 12.89 24.77
C GLU A 51 11.03 12.62 24.89
N HIS A 52 10.59 11.88 25.92
CA HIS A 52 9.20 11.42 26.11
C HIS A 52 8.58 10.79 24.85
N GLY A 53 9.36 10.00 24.10
CA GLY A 53 8.89 9.30 22.90
C GLY A 53 8.56 10.21 21.71
N LYS A 54 9.02 11.46 21.70
CA LYS A 54 8.80 12.41 20.59
C LYS A 54 9.34 11.88 19.25
N ILE A 55 10.54 11.30 19.21
CA ILE A 55 11.14 10.72 18.00
C ILE A 55 10.28 9.56 17.51
N SER A 56 9.79 8.70 18.41
CA SER A 56 8.89 7.61 18.02
C SER A 56 7.55 8.12 17.47
N LYS A 57 7.01 9.19 18.06
CA LYS A 57 5.80 9.86 17.54
C LYS A 57 6.03 10.47 16.16
N TRP A 58 7.18 11.12 15.95
CA TRP A 58 7.54 11.72 14.67
C TRP A 58 7.78 10.64 13.59
N MET A 59 8.48 9.56 13.91
CA MET A 59 8.63 8.41 13.00
C MET A 59 7.27 7.88 12.52
N ASN A 60 6.32 7.69 13.45
CA ASN A 60 4.96 7.27 13.09
C ASN A 60 4.23 8.33 12.24
N GLN A 61 4.41 9.62 12.53
CA GLN A 61 3.79 10.72 11.78
C GLN A 61 4.34 10.82 10.35
N PHE A 62 5.63 10.54 10.16
CA PHE A 62 6.30 10.57 8.85
C PHE A 62 6.24 9.22 8.11
N GLY A 63 5.56 8.21 8.67
CA GLY A 63 5.44 6.88 8.04
C GLY A 63 6.74 6.08 8.03
N ILE A 64 7.72 6.43 8.87
CA ILE A 64 9.02 5.75 8.92
C ILE A 64 8.91 4.60 9.93
N SER A 65 8.73 3.39 9.41
CA SER A 65 8.66 2.16 10.21
C SER A 65 10.07 1.71 10.61
N GLU A 66 10.31 1.62 11.92
CA GLU A 66 11.46 0.91 12.47
C GLU A 66 11.16 -0.59 12.38
N ASP A 67 11.59 -1.25 11.29
CA ASP A 67 11.31 -2.67 10.99
C ASP A 67 11.81 -3.68 12.05
N SER A 68 12.43 -3.21 13.14
CA SER A 68 13.11 -4.08 14.11
C SER A 68 12.23 -4.58 15.26
N ARG A 69 10.97 -4.14 15.40
CA ARG A 69 10.13 -4.60 16.51
C ARG A 69 8.74 -5.02 16.06
N LYS A 70 8.66 -6.28 15.62
CA LYS A 70 7.43 -7.09 15.68
C LYS A 70 6.86 -6.94 17.09
N SER A 71 5.87 -6.06 17.21
CA SER A 71 5.19 -5.78 18.46
C SER A 71 4.63 -7.07 19.01
N ALA A 72 5.14 -7.52 20.15
CA ALA A 72 4.43 -8.48 20.99
C ALA A 72 2.99 -7.95 21.13
N LYS A 73 2.04 -8.72 20.61
CA LYS A 73 0.62 -8.40 20.66
C LYS A 73 0.17 -8.52 22.11
N PHE A 74 0.36 -7.46 22.89
CA PHE A 74 -0.41 -7.27 24.09
C PHE A 74 -1.74 -6.68 23.65
N ASP A 75 -2.75 -7.55 23.55
CA ASP A 75 -4.14 -7.19 23.31
C ASP A 75 -4.67 -6.39 24.50
N LEU A 76 -4.30 -5.12 24.54
CA LEU A 76 -4.94 -4.12 25.38
C LEU A 76 -6.26 -3.76 24.68
N MET A 77 -7.36 -4.23 25.26
CA MET A 77 -8.73 -3.80 24.95
C MET A 77 -8.77 -2.27 24.82
N ALA A 78 -8.79 -1.78 23.59
CA ALA A 78 -8.99 -0.38 23.27
C ALA A 78 -9.87 -0.30 22.02
N LYS A 79 -11.00 0.38 22.18
CA LYS A 79 -12.07 0.61 21.20
C LYS A 79 -11.52 0.75 19.77
N SER A 80 -11.98 -0.16 18.92
CA SER A 80 -11.63 -0.35 17.52
C SER A 80 -11.61 0.96 16.70
N LYS A 81 -10.41 1.47 16.43
CA LYS A 81 -10.12 2.18 15.18
C LYS A 81 -9.36 1.22 14.26
N LYS A 82 -10.18 0.35 13.67
CA LYS A 82 -10.08 -0.32 12.37
C LYS A 82 -8.77 -0.02 11.59
N LYS A 83 -7.74 -0.85 11.78
CA LYS A 83 -6.64 -1.07 10.81
C LYS A 83 -7.10 -2.13 9.81
N ILE A 84 -8.05 -1.79 8.94
CA ILE A 84 -8.63 -2.74 7.98
C ILE A 84 -8.07 -2.56 6.57
N ASP A 85 -7.43 -1.43 6.28
CA ASP A 85 -7.26 -1.01 4.89
C ASP A 85 -6.09 -1.65 4.13
N SER A 86 -5.35 -2.60 4.70
CA SER A 86 -4.25 -3.28 3.95
C SER A 86 -4.53 -4.76 3.72
N GLU A 87 -4.84 -5.51 4.78
CA GLU A 87 -5.14 -6.95 4.66
C GLU A 87 -6.46 -7.23 3.92
N ASP A 88 -7.50 -6.40 4.11
CA ASP A 88 -8.78 -6.57 3.38
C ASP A 88 -8.63 -6.19 1.90
N VAL A 89 -7.78 -5.20 1.58
CA VAL A 89 -7.53 -4.77 0.20
C VAL A 89 -6.76 -5.84 -0.59
N ASP A 90 -5.80 -6.51 0.05
CA ASP A 90 -5.06 -7.61 -0.58
C ASP A 90 -5.96 -8.82 -0.83
N PHE A 91 -6.89 -9.12 0.08
CA PHE A 91 -7.85 -10.19 -0.11
C PHE A 91 -8.87 -9.89 -1.23
N GLU A 92 -9.42 -8.67 -1.26
CA GLU A 92 -10.32 -8.23 -2.32
C GLU A 92 -9.64 -8.29 -3.70
N LYS A 93 -8.38 -7.82 -3.79
CA LYS A 93 -7.59 -7.90 -5.02
C LYS A 93 -7.41 -9.33 -5.51
N LEU A 94 -7.15 -10.27 -4.61
CA LEU A 94 -6.97 -11.69 -4.96
C LEU A 94 -8.29 -12.30 -5.48
N GLN A 95 -9.42 -11.95 -4.87
CA GLN A 95 -10.74 -12.36 -5.35
C GLN A 95 -11.04 -11.79 -6.75
N LEU A 96 -10.77 -10.50 -6.97
CA LEU A 96 -10.95 -9.86 -8.27
C LEU A 96 -10.08 -10.51 -9.35
N GLN A 97 -8.81 -10.79 -9.07
CA GLN A 97 -7.92 -11.49 -10.00
C GLN A 97 -8.44 -12.88 -10.37
N LYS A 98 -8.94 -13.64 -9.40
CA LYS A 98 -9.55 -14.95 -9.66
C LYS A 98 -10.76 -14.82 -10.59
N ARG A 99 -11.62 -13.82 -10.36
CA ARG A 99 -12.80 -13.60 -11.19
C ARG A 99 -12.44 -13.20 -12.62
N ILE A 100 -11.43 -12.35 -12.78
CA ILE A 100 -10.91 -11.95 -14.11
C ILE A 100 -10.41 -13.19 -14.87
N SER A 101 -9.57 -14.00 -14.24
CA SER A 101 -9.03 -15.22 -14.87
C SER A 101 -10.14 -16.21 -15.29
N GLU A 102 -11.18 -16.36 -14.47
CA GLU A 102 -12.34 -17.20 -14.82
C GLU A 102 -13.10 -16.64 -16.02
N LEU A 103 -13.32 -15.32 -16.07
CA LEU A 103 -14.02 -14.66 -17.18
C LEU A 103 -13.20 -14.74 -18.48
N GLU A 104 -11.90 -14.51 -18.43
CA GLU A 104 -10.99 -14.66 -19.57
C GLU A 104 -11.05 -16.08 -20.15
N LYS A 105 -11.08 -17.10 -19.28
CA LYS A 105 -11.24 -18.50 -19.72
C LYS A 105 -12.59 -18.74 -20.39
N GLN A 106 -13.68 -18.16 -19.87
CA GLN A 106 -15.01 -18.29 -20.49
C GLN A 106 -15.04 -17.64 -21.88
N VAL A 107 -14.43 -16.47 -22.04
CA VAL A 107 -14.29 -15.78 -23.33
C VAL A 107 -13.51 -16.63 -24.31
N GLN A 108 -12.34 -17.14 -23.92
CA GLN A 108 -11.53 -18.00 -24.77
C GLN A 108 -12.29 -19.24 -25.25
N VAL A 109 -13.04 -19.89 -24.35
CA VAL A 109 -13.87 -21.06 -24.70
C VAL A 109 -14.99 -20.67 -25.67
N ALA A 110 -15.63 -19.51 -25.48
CA ALA A 110 -16.68 -19.04 -26.37
C ALA A 110 -16.14 -18.73 -27.78
N GLU A 111 -14.99 -18.08 -27.88
CA GLU A 111 -14.30 -17.79 -29.14
C GLU A 111 -13.91 -19.07 -29.87
N MET A 112 -13.30 -20.04 -29.16
CA MET A 112 -12.96 -21.34 -29.74
C MET A 112 -14.20 -22.08 -30.25
N LYS A 113 -15.31 -22.05 -29.50
CA LYS A 113 -16.59 -22.62 -29.93
C LYS A 113 -17.12 -21.93 -31.19
N ALA A 114 -17.08 -20.61 -31.26
CA ALA A 114 -17.54 -19.85 -32.42
C ALA A 114 -16.73 -20.20 -33.68
N ILE A 115 -15.40 -20.29 -33.54
CA ILE A 115 -14.51 -20.73 -34.63
C ILE A 115 -14.85 -22.16 -35.04
N ALA A 116 -14.97 -23.09 -34.09
CA ALA A 116 -15.30 -24.48 -34.38
C ALA A 116 -16.64 -24.62 -35.12
N PHE A 117 -17.69 -23.94 -34.66
CA PHE A 117 -18.99 -23.95 -35.35
C PHE A 117 -18.92 -23.32 -36.74
N SER A 118 -18.21 -22.20 -36.90
CA SER A 118 -17.95 -21.60 -38.21
C SER A 118 -17.30 -22.60 -39.16
N THR A 119 -16.22 -23.27 -38.72
CA THR A 119 -15.50 -24.24 -39.54
C THR A 119 -16.34 -25.47 -39.87
N MET A 120 -17.18 -25.94 -38.94
CA MET A 120 -18.09 -27.07 -39.17
C MET A 120 -19.12 -26.74 -40.24
N VAL A 121 -19.66 -25.51 -40.23
CA VAL A 121 -20.55 -25.03 -41.28
C VAL A 121 -19.83 -24.99 -42.63
N ASP A 122 -18.60 -24.48 -42.67
CA ASP A 122 -17.83 -24.38 -43.92
C ASP A 122 -17.54 -25.77 -44.52
N ILE A 123 -17.23 -26.76 -43.68
CA ILE A 123 -17.07 -28.16 -44.10
C ILE A 123 -18.40 -28.72 -44.63
N ALA A 124 -19.51 -28.51 -43.92
CA ALA A 124 -20.81 -29.02 -44.34
C ALA A 124 -21.29 -28.41 -45.67
N GLU A 125 -21.11 -27.10 -45.86
CA GLU A 125 -21.43 -26.44 -47.13
C GLU A 125 -20.61 -27.02 -48.29
N LYS A 126 -19.32 -27.31 -48.05
CA LYS A 126 -18.41 -27.89 -49.05
C LYS A 126 -18.76 -29.34 -49.42
N GLU A 127 -19.02 -30.19 -48.43
CA GLU A 127 -19.25 -31.64 -48.64
C GLU A 127 -20.66 -31.93 -49.18
N PHE A 128 -21.68 -31.22 -48.67
CA PHE A 128 -23.08 -31.47 -49.02
C PHE A 128 -23.63 -30.50 -50.09
N ASN A 129 -22.88 -29.45 -50.46
CA ASN A 129 -23.28 -28.42 -51.42
C ASN A 129 -24.62 -27.72 -51.09
N ILE A 130 -24.98 -27.69 -49.80
CA ILE A 130 -26.16 -27.00 -49.29
C ILE A 130 -25.71 -25.67 -48.70
N PRO A 131 -26.22 -24.51 -49.16
CA PRO A 131 -25.87 -23.22 -48.57
C PRO A 131 -26.59 -23.05 -47.22
N ILE A 132 -25.82 -22.98 -46.13
CA ILE A 132 -26.33 -22.81 -44.76
C ILE A 132 -26.23 -21.35 -44.32
N ARG A 133 -25.18 -20.63 -44.72
CA ARG A 133 -24.99 -19.21 -44.42
C ARG A 133 -25.86 -18.32 -45.30
N LYS A 134 -26.40 -17.24 -44.71
CA LYS A 134 -27.15 -16.22 -45.43
C LYS A 134 -26.24 -15.47 -46.41
N LYS A 135 -26.64 -15.40 -47.68
CA LYS A 135 -25.94 -14.61 -48.71
C LYS A 135 -26.32 -13.13 -48.58
N PHE A 136 -25.34 -12.23 -48.56
CA PHE A 136 -25.54 -10.79 -48.34
C PHE A 136 -26.15 -10.03 -49.54
N ASN A 137 -26.58 -10.72 -50.60
CA ASN A 137 -26.86 -10.11 -51.92
C ASN A 137 -28.35 -9.80 -52.19
N THR A 138 -29.19 -9.68 -51.17
CA THR A 138 -30.55 -9.16 -51.33
C THR A 138 -30.53 -7.64 -51.33
N LYS A 139 -30.87 -7.02 -52.48
CA LYS A 139 -31.24 -5.60 -52.54
C LYS A 139 -32.39 -5.34 -51.55
N PRO A 140 -32.42 -4.15 -50.88
CA PRO A 140 -33.51 -3.79 -49.97
C PRO A 140 -34.86 -3.78 -50.67
#